data_AF-B0W7D8-F1
#
_entry.id   AF-B0W7D8-F1
#
_cell.length_a   1.000
_cell.length_b   1.000
_cell.length_c   1.000
_cell.angle_alpha   90.00
_cell.angle_beta   90.00
_cell.angle_gamma   90.00
#
_symmetry.space_group_name_H-M   'P 1'
#
loop_
_entity.id
_entity.type
_entity.pdbx_description
1 polymer ?
#
loop_
_entity_poly.entity_id
_entity_poly.type
_entity_poly.pdbx_seq_one_letter_code
_entity_poly.pdbx_strand_id
1 'polypeptide(L)'
;MSPAKRLASFCRLCLIKAETRVAIFGQQEEANLLKLLKLIDLDIDHEVEPEAVLCYDCIVTLEGFHQFKEQCHTNDEFLRTLPPRDSDEGSDEVSEVDEQEEPDYLQEDDVARTVDSEEEGRVEDDDLYEEPVPKKRGLKETPTSAKRLKTSEEPLDVRQSGRVRKPTAKALASPIRKTVPPRITAPVEAKPKRRKPEPVKIREPTADELHPLKDSYPDYFHFEKSPRSLYFTLVYYGERFNSAIYGASQTYWQCAYKRKFRCTAVVHVSNDYTHFERRFEHTHGEQREKESELELFTPRQALPAVFRICWQKLMEKKARQQITVRVKKEKPAKKKPEMEKVETEEEEEQVEEDYVSEYEEIEVEEDDGADSLLKMLETDPEDED
;
A
#
# COMPACT_ATOMS: atom_id res chain seq x y z
N MET A 1 -54.88 -5.00 14.64
CA MET A 1 -53.67 -4.39 15.23
C MET A 1 -52.82 -5.52 15.77
N SER A 2 -51.74 -5.86 15.06
CA SER A 2 -50.80 -6.89 15.51
C SER A 2 -50.08 -6.39 16.76
N PRO A 3 -49.94 -7.19 17.83
CA PRO A 3 -49.15 -6.78 18.99
C PRO A 3 -47.74 -6.48 18.51
N ALA A 4 -47.25 -5.27 18.80
CA ALA A 4 -45.87 -4.88 18.53
C ALA A 4 -44.96 -5.95 19.15
N LYS A 5 -44.27 -6.72 18.31
CA LYS A 5 -43.36 -7.77 18.78
C LYS A 5 -42.23 -7.06 19.51
N ARG A 6 -42.13 -7.32 20.82
CA ARG A 6 -41.15 -6.74 21.75
C ARG A 6 -39.73 -6.93 21.22
N LEU A 7 -39.18 -5.90 20.57
CA LEU A 7 -37.76 -5.81 20.23
C LEU A 7 -36.89 -5.62 21.48
N ALA A 8 -37.51 -5.39 22.65
CA ALA A 8 -36.90 -5.29 23.97
C ALA A 8 -36.00 -6.47 24.40
N SER A 9 -35.82 -7.50 23.56
CA SER A 9 -34.95 -8.64 23.86
C SER A 9 -33.52 -8.56 23.29
N PHE A 10 -33.24 -7.67 22.36
CA PHE A 10 -31.95 -7.63 21.66
C PHE A 10 -31.17 -6.36 22.00
N CYS A 11 -29.85 -6.49 22.20
CA CYS A 11 -28.96 -5.34 22.33
C CYS A 11 -29.01 -4.50 21.05
N ARG A 12 -29.14 -3.19 21.18
CA ARG A 12 -29.31 -2.29 20.02
C ARG A 12 -28.07 -2.19 19.12
N LEU A 13 -26.88 -2.45 19.68
CA LEU A 13 -25.60 -2.35 18.96
C LEU A 13 -25.23 -3.67 18.28
N CYS A 14 -25.07 -4.75 19.06
CA CYS A 14 -24.65 -6.03 18.50
C CYS A 14 -25.80 -6.91 17.98
N LEU A 15 -27.06 -6.53 18.24
CA LEU A 15 -28.27 -7.30 17.88
C LEU A 15 -28.32 -8.71 18.48
N ILE A 16 -27.48 -9.00 19.47
CA ILE A 16 -27.46 -10.28 20.20
C ILE A 16 -28.46 -10.23 21.35
N LYS A 17 -29.11 -11.37 21.61
CA LYS A 17 -29.95 -11.56 22.78
C LYS A 17 -29.06 -11.85 23.99
N ALA A 18 -28.89 -10.85 24.85
CA ALA A 18 -28.16 -10.99 26.12
C ALA A 18 -29.12 -11.14 27.30
N GLU A 19 -28.67 -11.85 28.34
CA GLU A 19 -29.39 -11.99 29.61
C GLU A 19 -29.26 -10.72 30.45
N THR A 20 -28.06 -10.13 30.48
CA THR A 20 -27.75 -8.87 31.16
C THR A 20 -27.82 -7.71 30.19
N ARG A 21 -28.71 -6.75 30.49
CA ARG A 21 -28.93 -5.57 29.64
C ARG A 21 -29.39 -4.39 30.45
N VAL A 22 -29.02 -3.21 29.98
CA VAL A 22 -29.37 -1.93 30.58
C VAL A 22 -30.26 -1.17 29.59
N ALA A 23 -31.35 -0.59 30.08
CA ALA A 23 -32.21 0.26 29.27
C ALA A 23 -31.49 1.58 28.97
N ILE A 24 -31.53 2.01 27.71
CA ILE A 24 -30.91 3.27 27.29
C ILE A 24 -31.62 4.45 27.97
N PHE A 25 -32.95 4.37 28.07
CA PHE A 25 -33.79 5.37 28.71
C PHE A 25 -34.19 4.89 30.11
N GLY A 26 -33.56 5.44 31.15
CA GLY A 26 -33.71 5.01 32.54
C GLY A 26 -33.20 6.05 33.55
N GLN A 27 -33.86 6.17 34.70
CA GLN A 27 -33.80 7.36 35.57
C GLN A 27 -32.43 7.77 36.13
N GLN A 28 -31.39 6.93 36.08
CA GLN A 28 -30.10 7.23 36.72
C GLN A 28 -28.87 7.14 35.78
N GLU A 29 -28.92 6.31 34.73
CA GLU A 29 -27.79 6.05 33.82
C GLU A 29 -27.99 6.59 32.39
N GLU A 30 -29.19 7.11 32.08
CA GLU A 30 -29.55 7.60 30.73
C GLU A 30 -28.56 8.65 30.20
N ALA A 31 -28.16 9.60 31.03
CA ALA A 31 -27.23 10.65 30.62
C ALA A 31 -25.83 10.11 30.25
N ASN A 32 -25.40 8.99 30.84
CA ASN A 32 -24.10 8.39 30.56
C ASN A 32 -24.18 7.54 29.29
N LEU A 33 -25.20 6.70 29.16
CA LEU A 33 -25.39 5.86 27.98
C LEU A 33 -25.61 6.69 26.71
N LEU A 34 -26.38 7.78 26.78
CA LEU A 34 -26.55 8.69 25.64
C LEU A 34 -25.25 9.40 25.24
N LYS A 35 -24.38 9.74 26.21
CA LYS A 35 -23.04 10.28 25.91
C LYS A 35 -22.15 9.24 25.22
N LEU A 36 -22.19 7.99 25.67
CA LEU A 36 -21.45 6.89 25.04
C LEU A 36 -21.93 6.62 23.61
N LEU A 37 -23.24 6.63 23.36
CA LEU A 37 -23.81 6.42 22.03
C LEU A 37 -23.47 7.54 21.04
N LYS A 38 -23.33 8.77 21.53
CA LYS A 38 -22.83 9.91 20.72
C LYS A 38 -21.39 9.73 20.25
N LEU A 39 -20.60 8.81 20.81
CA LEU A 39 -19.24 8.54 20.35
C LEU A 39 -19.19 7.84 18.99
N ILE A 40 -20.28 7.18 18.60
CA ILE A 40 -20.41 6.42 17.36
C ILE A 40 -21.46 7.02 16.41
N ASP A 41 -21.85 8.28 16.64
CA ASP A 41 -22.88 9.00 15.88
C ASP A 41 -24.21 8.22 15.74
N LEU A 42 -24.57 7.47 16.80
CA LEU A 42 -25.82 6.72 16.83
C LEU A 42 -26.87 7.47 17.64
N ASP A 43 -27.82 8.09 16.93
CA ASP A 43 -28.98 8.72 17.53
C ASP A 43 -30.09 7.68 17.78
N ILE A 44 -30.53 7.59 19.03
CA ILE A 44 -31.65 6.74 19.44
C ILE A 44 -32.71 7.63 20.06
N ASP A 45 -33.88 7.66 19.44
CA ASP A 45 -35.01 8.47 19.88
C ASP A 45 -35.93 7.69 20.81
N HIS A 46 -36.21 8.24 22.00
CA HIS A 46 -37.13 7.64 22.98
C HIS A 46 -38.56 7.48 22.43
N GLU A 47 -39.01 8.36 21.53
CA GLU A 47 -40.34 8.27 20.93
C GLU A 47 -40.48 7.10 19.94
N VAL A 48 -39.38 6.73 19.29
CA VAL A 48 -39.36 5.68 18.25
C VAL A 48 -39.04 4.32 18.87
N GLU A 49 -38.08 4.28 19.79
CA GLU A 49 -37.56 3.03 20.40
C GLU A 49 -37.50 3.14 21.95
N PRO A 50 -38.63 3.28 22.67
CA PRO A 50 -38.64 3.49 24.13
C PRO A 50 -38.11 2.28 24.91
N GLU A 51 -38.12 1.09 24.31
CA GLU A 51 -37.63 -0.15 24.92
C GLU A 51 -36.20 -0.50 24.46
N ALA A 52 -35.44 0.47 23.95
CA ALA A 52 -34.07 0.25 23.51
C ALA A 52 -33.15 -0.13 24.70
N VAL A 53 -32.38 -1.20 24.51
CA VAL A 53 -31.50 -1.79 25.53
C VAL A 53 -30.12 -2.06 24.96
N LEU A 54 -29.09 -2.01 25.80
CA LEU A 54 -27.71 -2.38 25.47
C LEU A 54 -27.27 -3.55 26.35
N CYS A 55 -26.50 -4.49 25.81
CA CYS A 55 -25.83 -5.50 26.62
C CYS A 55 -24.58 -4.90 27.29
N TYR A 56 -24.18 -5.50 28.41
CA TYR A 56 -23.05 -5.03 29.21
C TYR A 56 -21.74 -5.01 28.41
N ASP A 57 -21.48 -6.01 27.57
CA ASP A 57 -20.25 -6.08 26.75
C ASP A 57 -20.11 -4.87 25.82
N CYS A 58 -21.22 -4.43 25.21
CA CYS A 58 -21.20 -3.25 24.35
C CYS A 58 -21.00 -1.96 25.16
N ILE A 59 -21.54 -1.89 26.39
CA ILE A 59 -21.33 -0.74 27.28
C ILE A 59 -19.86 -0.64 27.68
N VAL A 60 -19.26 -1.73 28.17
CA VAL A 60 -17.84 -1.78 28.55
C VAL A 60 -16.93 -1.41 27.38
N THR A 61 -17.25 -1.90 26.17
CA THR A 61 -16.49 -1.56 24.97
C THR A 61 -16.58 -0.06 24.63
N LEU A 62 -17.78 0.53 24.74
CA LEU A 62 -17.96 1.97 24.53
C LEU A 62 -17.27 2.82 25.59
N GLU A 63 -17.27 2.40 26.85
CA GLU A 63 -16.56 3.06 27.94
C GLU A 63 -15.05 3.02 27.73
N GLY A 64 -14.49 1.87 27.34
CA GLY A 64 -13.08 1.75 26.99
C GLY A 64 -12.69 2.66 25.82
N PHE A 65 -13.54 2.73 24.79
CA PHE A 65 -13.34 3.66 23.68
C PHE A 65 -13.40 5.13 24.12
N HIS A 66 -14.33 5.50 25.01
CA HIS A 66 -14.42 6.85 25.57
C HIS A 66 -13.13 7.24 26.29
N GLN A 67 -12.62 6.38 27.18
CA GLN A 67 -11.39 6.62 27.93
C GLN A 67 -10.19 6.78 26.99
N PHE A 68 -10.06 5.91 25.98
CA PHE A 68 -9.00 6.02 24.98
C PHE A 68 -9.09 7.35 24.21
N LYS A 69 -10.30 7.77 23.81
CA LYS A 69 -10.51 9.05 23.14
C LYS A 69 -10.10 10.24 24.03
N GLU A 70 -10.42 10.23 25.31
CA GLU A 70 -9.98 11.25 26.27
C GLU A 70 -8.46 11.29 26.42
N GLN A 71 -7.80 10.12 26.44
CA GLN A 71 -6.34 10.03 26.43
C GLN A 71 -5.73 10.64 25.16
N CYS A 72 -6.29 10.34 23.98
CA CYS A 72 -5.84 10.96 22.73
C CYS A 72 -5.98 12.48 22.77
N HIS A 73 -7.10 13.02 23.27
CA HIS A 73 -7.28 14.47 23.41
C HIS A 73 -6.30 15.09 24.40
N THR A 74 -6.06 14.44 25.53
CA THR A 74 -5.09 14.88 26.54
C THR A 74 -3.67 14.91 25.96
N ASN A 75 -3.30 13.87 25.21
CA ASN A 75 -1.99 13.80 24.56
C ASN A 75 -1.85 14.84 23.44
N ASP A 76 -2.87 15.06 22.62
CA ASP A 76 -2.88 16.10 21.59
C ASP A 76 -2.76 17.51 22.21
N GLU A 77 -3.50 17.78 23.29
CA GLU A 77 -3.36 19.04 24.04
C GLU A 77 -1.95 19.20 24.60
N PHE A 78 -1.38 18.16 25.21
CA PHE A 78 0.00 18.16 25.70
C PHE A 78 1.00 18.43 24.57
N LEU A 79 0.90 17.75 23.43
CA LEU A 79 1.79 17.95 22.29
C LEU A 79 1.70 19.38 21.72
N ARG A 80 0.53 20.02 21.78
CA ARG A 80 0.35 21.42 21.38
C ARG A 80 0.98 22.41 22.37
N THR A 81 1.20 22.01 23.63
CA THR A 81 1.90 22.85 24.62
C THR A 81 3.42 22.79 24.50
N LEU A 82 3.95 21.76 23.83
CA LEU A 82 5.37 21.71 23.56
C LEU A 82 5.73 22.84 22.58
N PRO A 83 6.81 23.60 22.84
CA PRO A 83 7.27 24.59 21.90
C PRO A 83 7.49 23.89 20.54
N PRO A 84 7.07 24.51 19.42
CA PRO A 84 7.50 24.04 18.11
C PRO A 84 8.99 23.79 18.20
N ARG A 85 9.44 22.60 17.82
CA ARG A 85 10.87 22.39 17.54
C ARG A 85 11.16 23.23 16.31
N ASP A 86 11.29 24.53 16.51
CA ASP A 86 11.78 25.48 15.53
C ASP A 86 13.14 24.94 15.14
N SER A 87 13.18 24.41 13.93
CA SER A 87 14.31 24.34 13.02
C SER A 87 15.69 24.37 13.69
N ASP A 88 16.42 23.27 13.54
CA ASP A 88 17.88 23.25 13.39
C ASP A 88 18.33 24.12 12.20
N GLU A 89 18.03 25.42 12.25
CA GLU A 89 18.81 26.45 11.57
C GLU A 89 19.83 26.95 12.59
N GLY A 90 20.99 26.28 12.68
CA GLY A 90 22.17 26.85 13.33
C GLY A 90 22.97 25.93 14.24
N SER A 91 23.48 24.81 13.72
CA SER A 91 24.70 24.20 14.25
C SER A 91 25.75 24.13 13.15
N ASP A 92 26.18 25.32 12.73
CA ASP A 92 27.39 25.56 11.93
C ASP A 92 28.51 26.04 12.88
N GLU A 93 28.65 25.40 14.05
CA GLU A 93 29.74 25.65 15.00
C GLU A 93 30.69 24.46 15.01
N VAL A 94 31.70 24.62 14.17
CA VAL A 94 32.96 23.91 14.10
C VAL A 94 33.54 23.70 15.50
N SER A 95 33.43 22.49 16.06
CA SER A 95 34.33 22.03 17.10
C SER A 95 35.34 21.08 16.47
N GLU A 96 36.53 21.61 16.18
CA GLU A 96 37.74 20.83 15.93
C GLU A 96 38.05 20.01 17.20
N VAL A 97 37.54 18.78 17.26
CA VAL A 97 37.91 17.81 18.30
C VAL A 97 38.35 16.54 17.59
N ASP A 98 39.66 16.32 17.69
CA ASP A 98 40.42 15.08 17.56
C ASP A 98 39.84 13.96 16.70
N GLU A 99 40.54 13.73 15.60
CA GLU A 99 40.45 12.56 14.73
C GLU A 99 40.67 11.27 15.53
N GLN A 100 39.58 10.72 16.06
CA GLN A 100 39.51 9.29 16.35
C GLN A 100 38.70 8.66 15.23
N GLU A 101 39.46 8.04 14.33
CA GLU A 101 39.07 7.29 13.14
C GLU A 101 38.01 6.23 13.50
N GLU A 102 36.74 6.62 13.47
CA GLU A 102 35.62 5.68 13.49
C GLU A 102 35.51 5.07 12.09
N PRO A 103 35.58 3.73 11.97
CA PRO A 103 35.60 3.08 10.68
C PRO A 103 34.20 3.17 10.03
N ASP A 104 34.16 3.83 8.88
CA ASP A 104 33.03 3.93 7.94
C ASP A 104 32.62 2.55 7.42
N TYR A 105 31.91 1.80 8.26
CA TYR A 105 31.23 0.58 7.86
C TYR A 105 29.78 0.91 7.52
N LEU A 106 29.51 0.87 6.20
CA LEU A 106 28.21 0.59 5.59
C LEU A 106 27.25 1.78 5.46
N GLN A 107 27.68 2.84 4.78
CA GLN A 107 26.76 3.61 3.96
C GLN A 107 26.44 2.81 2.68
N GLU A 108 25.50 1.86 2.79
CA GLU A 108 24.92 1.18 1.65
C GLU A 108 24.16 2.20 0.78
N ASP A 109 24.85 2.71 -0.25
CA ASP A 109 24.29 3.39 -1.41
C ASP A 109 23.31 2.47 -2.16
N ASP A 110 22.12 2.24 -1.59
CA ASP A 110 20.99 1.58 -2.24
C ASP A 110 19.98 2.59 -2.81
N VAL A 111 20.45 3.81 -3.13
CA VAL A 111 19.79 4.70 -4.10
C VAL A 111 20.14 4.29 -5.54
N ALA A 112 20.05 2.99 -5.81
CA ALA A 112 19.82 2.54 -7.16
C ALA A 112 18.48 3.12 -7.60
N ARG A 113 18.52 4.23 -8.35
CA ARG A 113 17.44 4.67 -9.23
C ARG A 113 16.90 3.42 -9.92
N THR A 114 15.79 2.90 -9.41
CA THR A 114 15.00 1.86 -10.03
C THR A 114 14.49 2.47 -11.31
N VAL A 115 15.23 2.25 -12.40
CA VAL A 115 14.75 2.48 -13.74
C VAL A 115 13.54 1.56 -13.84
N ASP A 116 12.37 2.19 -13.69
CA ASP A 116 11.04 1.62 -13.79
C ASP A 116 10.99 0.88 -15.13
N SER A 117 11.33 -0.40 -15.09
CA SER A 117 11.33 -1.27 -16.27
C SER A 117 9.87 -1.46 -16.60
N GLU A 118 9.39 -0.58 -17.49
CA GLU A 118 8.07 -0.39 -18.09
C GLU A 118 7.33 -1.65 -18.63
N GLU A 119 7.76 -2.85 -18.24
CA GLU A 119 7.11 -4.13 -18.48
C GLU A 119 6.16 -4.52 -17.33
N GLU A 120 5.50 -3.54 -16.72
CA GLU A 120 4.36 -3.81 -15.84
C GLU A 120 3.06 -3.65 -16.63
N GLY A 121 2.48 -4.81 -16.98
CA GLY A 121 1.05 -5.03 -17.13
C GLY A 121 0.29 -3.83 -17.66
N ARG A 122 0.47 -3.53 -18.95
CA ARG A 122 -0.44 -2.64 -19.67
C ARG A 122 -1.81 -3.33 -19.67
N VAL A 123 -2.64 -2.99 -18.70
CA VAL A 123 -4.08 -3.24 -18.79
C VAL A 123 -4.50 -2.49 -20.05
N GLU A 124 -4.95 -3.20 -21.07
CA GLU A 124 -5.58 -2.58 -22.22
C GLU A 124 -6.79 -1.83 -21.70
N ASP A 125 -6.72 -0.50 -21.72
CA ASP A 125 -7.89 0.36 -21.62
C ASP A 125 -8.74 0.05 -22.87
N ASP A 126 -9.55 -1.01 -22.77
CA ASP A 126 -10.59 -1.35 -23.72
C ASP A 126 -11.71 -0.30 -23.55
N ASP A 127 -11.46 0.88 -24.12
CA ASP A 127 -12.50 1.85 -24.45
C ASP A 127 -13.41 1.21 -25.50
N LEU A 128 -14.33 0.36 -25.03
CA LEU A 128 -15.41 -0.23 -25.80
C LEU A 128 -16.20 0.88 -26.48
N TYR A 129 -15.87 1.04 -27.75
CA TYR A 129 -16.66 1.71 -28.77
C TYR A 129 -18.08 1.11 -28.74
N GLU A 130 -19.08 1.88 -28.31
CA GLU A 130 -20.48 1.53 -28.58
C GLU A 130 -20.67 1.51 -30.10
N GLU A 131 -20.68 0.32 -30.70
CA GLU A 131 -21.08 0.17 -32.09
C GLU A 131 -22.56 0.58 -32.27
N PRO A 132 -22.89 1.41 -33.27
CA PRO A 132 -24.26 1.78 -33.54
C PRO A 132 -25.04 0.61 -34.14
N VAL A 133 -26.09 0.20 -33.44
CA VAL A 133 -27.07 -0.83 -33.85
C VAL A 133 -27.58 -0.59 -35.28
N PRO A 134 -27.47 -1.58 -36.20
CA PRO A 134 -28.04 -1.45 -37.53
C PRO A 134 -29.57 -1.58 -37.48
N LYS A 135 -30.25 -0.52 -37.89
CA LYS A 135 -31.70 -0.52 -38.19
C LYS A 135 -32.00 -1.54 -39.29
N LYS A 136 -32.60 -2.68 -38.93
CA LYS A 136 -33.32 -3.52 -39.90
C LYS A 136 -34.82 -3.31 -39.81
N ARG A 137 -35.34 -2.83 -40.93
CA ARG A 137 -36.75 -2.74 -41.31
C ARG A 137 -37.35 -4.15 -41.43
N GLY A 138 -38.60 -4.29 -41.00
CA GLY A 138 -39.59 -5.05 -41.77
C GLY A 138 -40.16 -6.34 -41.16
N LEU A 139 -41.38 -6.19 -40.62
CA LEU A 139 -42.59 -6.95 -40.98
C LEU A 139 -42.71 -8.42 -40.52
N LYS A 140 -43.53 -8.67 -39.48
CA LYS A 140 -44.91 -9.20 -39.61
C LYS A 140 -45.63 -9.39 -38.27
N GLU A 141 -46.85 -8.88 -38.31
CA GLU A 141 -48.02 -8.94 -37.42
C GLU A 141 -48.29 -10.26 -36.67
N THR A 142 -48.82 -10.17 -35.44
CA THR A 142 -50.22 -10.53 -35.06
C THR A 142 -50.50 -10.22 -33.57
N PRO A 143 -51.78 -10.13 -33.14
CA PRO A 143 -52.21 -9.26 -32.04
C PRO A 143 -52.82 -9.98 -30.82
N THR A 144 -52.71 -9.37 -29.64
CA THR A 144 -53.68 -9.47 -28.51
C THR A 144 -53.36 -8.35 -27.50
N SER A 145 -54.14 -7.27 -27.44
CA SER A 145 -55.09 -6.93 -26.34
C SER A 145 -54.55 -7.28 -24.93
N ALA A 146 -54.43 -6.37 -23.95
CA ALA A 146 -55.41 -5.39 -23.49
C ALA A 146 -54.83 -4.37 -22.47
N LYS A 147 -55.51 -3.20 -22.38
CA LYS A 147 -55.67 -2.24 -21.25
C LYS A 147 -54.39 -1.62 -20.66
N ARG A 148 -54.03 -0.35 -20.96
CA ARG A 148 -54.70 0.95 -20.68
C ARG A 148 -54.91 1.23 -19.18
N LEU A 149 -53.95 1.93 -18.58
CA LEU A 149 -54.24 3.01 -17.63
C LEU A 149 -53.30 4.19 -17.90
N LYS A 150 -53.89 5.39 -17.83
CA LYS A 150 -53.43 6.67 -18.36
C LYS A 150 -53.59 7.69 -17.23
N THR A 151 -52.54 8.46 -16.96
CA THR A 151 -52.54 9.73 -16.22
C THR A 151 -51.23 10.43 -16.65
N SER A 152 -51.23 11.35 -17.63
CA SER A 152 -51.60 12.80 -17.61
C SER A 152 -50.76 13.57 -16.58
N GLU A 153 -49.69 14.27 -16.99
CA GLU A 153 -49.58 15.71 -17.33
C GLU A 153 -48.54 16.28 -16.34
N GLU A 154 -47.59 17.17 -16.61
CA GLU A 154 -47.10 17.97 -17.75
C GLU A 154 -45.63 18.37 -17.41
N PRO A 155 -44.83 18.90 -18.34
CA PRO A 155 -43.37 19.03 -18.22
C PRO A 155 -42.93 20.44 -17.77
N LEU A 156 -41.79 20.53 -17.08
CA LEU A 156 -41.02 21.76 -17.01
C LEU A 156 -39.66 21.59 -17.69
N ASP A 157 -39.50 22.51 -18.63
CA ASP A 157 -38.45 22.77 -19.59
C ASP A 157 -37.19 23.34 -18.90
N VAL A 158 -36.04 22.65 -19.02
CA VAL A 158 -34.74 23.23 -18.71
C VAL A 158 -33.70 22.79 -19.76
N ARG A 159 -33.57 23.64 -20.79
CA ARG A 159 -32.32 24.09 -21.43
C ARG A 159 -31.20 23.06 -21.58
N GLN A 160 -31.20 22.39 -22.74
CA GLN A 160 -29.99 21.81 -23.33
C GLN A 160 -29.08 22.93 -23.86
N SER A 161 -27.94 23.18 -23.20
CA SER A 161 -26.85 23.96 -23.77
C SER A 161 -26.00 23.07 -24.69
N GLY A 162 -26.19 23.22 -25.99
CA GLY A 162 -25.39 22.56 -27.02
C GLY A 162 -23.94 23.05 -27.01
N ARG A 163 -22.98 22.15 -26.78
CA ARG A 163 -21.56 22.39 -27.08
C ARG A 163 -21.34 22.19 -28.57
N VAL A 164 -21.19 23.32 -29.26
CA VAL A 164 -20.72 23.46 -30.64
C VAL A 164 -19.34 22.81 -30.76
N ARG A 165 -19.24 21.65 -31.43
CA ARG A 165 -17.96 21.07 -31.86
C ARG A 165 -17.46 21.86 -33.08
N LYS A 166 -16.32 22.53 -32.92
CA LYS A 166 -15.58 23.16 -34.02
C LYS A 166 -15.08 22.08 -34.99
N PRO A 167 -15.25 22.24 -36.31
CA PRO A 167 -14.63 21.36 -37.29
C PRO A 167 -13.12 21.60 -37.32
N THR A 168 -12.35 20.55 -37.06
CA THR A 168 -10.89 20.51 -37.25
C THR A 168 -10.58 20.60 -38.74
N ALA A 169 -9.83 21.64 -39.11
CA ALA A 169 -9.39 21.87 -40.47
C ALA A 169 -8.42 20.77 -40.94
N LYS A 170 -8.70 20.24 -42.14
CA LYS A 170 -7.82 19.34 -42.89
C LYS A 170 -6.48 20.06 -43.14
N ALA A 171 -5.40 19.52 -42.59
CA ALA A 171 -4.04 19.93 -42.93
C ALA A 171 -3.76 19.52 -44.38
N LEU A 172 -3.62 20.52 -45.25
CA LEU A 172 -3.18 20.37 -46.61
C LEU A 172 -1.70 19.97 -46.64
N ALA A 173 -1.42 18.91 -47.39
CA ALA A 173 -0.09 18.47 -47.74
C ALA A 173 0.73 19.61 -48.37
N SER A 174 1.93 19.83 -47.85
CA SER A 174 2.94 20.69 -48.47
C SER A 174 4.17 19.83 -48.82
N PRO A 175 4.57 19.73 -50.10
CA PRO A 175 5.80 19.05 -50.49
C PRO A 175 6.94 20.07 -50.56
N ILE A 176 7.78 20.15 -49.53
CA ILE A 176 9.04 20.90 -49.59
C ILE A 176 10.17 19.89 -49.76
N ARG A 177 10.56 19.64 -51.02
CA ARG A 177 11.81 18.98 -51.37
C ARG A 177 12.96 19.95 -51.08
N LYS A 178 13.67 19.75 -49.96
CA LYS A 178 15.03 20.29 -49.79
C LYS A 178 16.02 19.20 -50.18
N THR A 179 16.63 19.39 -51.34
CA THR A 179 17.81 18.68 -51.83
C THR A 179 18.98 18.99 -50.90
N VAL A 180 19.34 18.02 -50.06
CA VAL A 180 20.56 18.05 -49.24
C VAL A 180 21.66 17.31 -50.03
N PRO A 181 22.89 17.85 -50.12
CA PRO A 181 23.98 17.22 -50.84
C PRO A 181 24.43 15.90 -50.17
N PRO A 182 24.92 14.91 -50.94
CA PRO A 182 25.32 13.61 -50.42
C PRO A 182 26.57 13.75 -49.55
N ARG A 183 26.39 13.70 -48.24
CA ARG A 183 27.49 13.56 -47.28
C ARG A 183 28.02 12.14 -47.42
N ILE A 184 29.24 12.01 -47.95
CA ILE A 184 30.01 10.77 -48.00
C ILE A 184 30.27 10.34 -46.54
N THR A 185 29.37 9.52 -45.99
CA THR A 185 29.55 8.88 -44.70
C THR A 185 30.46 7.68 -44.93
N ALA A 186 31.65 7.72 -44.34
CA ALA A 186 32.51 6.55 -44.15
C ALA A 186 31.68 5.37 -43.61
N PRO A 187 32.00 4.11 -43.97
CA PRO A 187 31.25 2.94 -43.53
C PRO A 187 31.27 2.90 -41.99
N VAL A 188 30.14 3.28 -41.39
CA VAL A 188 29.91 3.17 -39.95
C VAL A 188 29.93 1.68 -39.65
N GLU A 189 31.03 1.20 -39.08
CA GLU A 189 31.15 -0.17 -38.59
C GLU A 189 29.91 -0.51 -37.77
N ALA A 190 29.16 -1.50 -38.26
CA ALA A 190 27.89 -1.89 -37.65
C ALA A 190 28.17 -2.29 -36.21
N LYS A 191 27.75 -1.45 -35.25
CA LYS A 191 27.85 -1.75 -33.82
C LYS A 191 27.32 -3.16 -33.60
N PRO A 192 28.09 -4.07 -32.96
CA PRO A 192 27.70 -5.46 -32.81
C PRO A 192 26.31 -5.52 -32.17
N LYS A 193 25.36 -6.17 -32.85
CA LYS A 193 24.00 -6.39 -32.33
C LYS A 193 24.13 -7.07 -30.97
N ARG A 194 23.81 -6.35 -29.89
CA ARG A 194 23.76 -6.93 -28.54
C ARG A 194 22.80 -8.11 -28.58
N ARG A 195 23.32 -9.33 -28.36
CA ARG A 195 22.48 -10.51 -28.20
C ARG A 195 21.60 -10.28 -26.98
N LYS A 196 20.28 -10.44 -27.12
CA LYS A 196 19.37 -10.45 -25.96
C LYS A 196 19.80 -11.62 -25.07
N PRO A 197 20.07 -11.41 -23.77
CA PRO A 197 20.38 -12.51 -22.88
C PRO A 197 19.21 -13.50 -22.87
N GLU A 198 19.52 -14.79 -22.93
CA GLU A 198 18.51 -15.84 -22.79
C GLU A 198 17.89 -15.76 -21.38
N PRO A 199 16.57 -16.01 -21.24
CA PRO A 199 15.91 -15.98 -19.95
C PRO A 199 16.54 -17.04 -19.03
N VAL A 200 16.99 -16.60 -17.86
CA VAL A 200 17.56 -17.49 -16.85
C VAL A 200 16.45 -18.43 -16.36
N LYS A 201 16.64 -19.74 -16.52
CA LYS A 201 15.73 -20.75 -15.97
C LYS A 201 15.93 -20.82 -14.47
N ILE A 202 15.04 -20.18 -13.72
CA ILE A 202 15.02 -20.22 -12.25
C ILE A 202 14.24 -21.48 -11.84
N ARG A 203 14.79 -22.27 -10.91
CA ARG A 203 14.10 -23.44 -10.36
C ARG A 203 12.88 -23.01 -9.53
N GLU A 204 11.93 -23.91 -9.34
CA GLU A 204 10.84 -23.65 -8.38
C GLU A 204 11.38 -23.65 -6.94
N PRO A 205 10.87 -22.76 -6.06
CA PRO A 205 11.27 -22.72 -4.66
C PRO A 205 10.79 -23.98 -3.93
N THR A 206 11.61 -24.50 -3.03
CA THR A 206 11.18 -25.54 -2.09
C THR A 206 10.41 -24.91 -0.93
N ALA A 207 9.62 -25.70 -0.20
CA ALA A 207 8.71 -25.18 0.82
C ALA A 207 9.43 -24.51 2.01
N ASP A 208 10.66 -24.95 2.30
CA ASP A 208 11.59 -24.42 3.31
C ASP A 208 12.23 -23.08 2.91
N GLU A 209 12.25 -22.75 1.61
CA GLU A 209 12.78 -21.47 1.11
C GLU A 209 11.75 -20.34 1.11
N LEU A 210 10.48 -20.69 1.33
CA LEU A 210 9.39 -19.73 1.44
C LEU A 210 9.17 -19.38 2.91
N HIS A 211 8.74 -18.15 3.17
CA HIS A 211 8.35 -17.76 4.52
C HIS A 211 7.22 -18.67 5.04
N PRO A 212 7.33 -19.18 6.28
CA PRO A 212 6.26 -19.96 6.87
C PRO A 212 5.02 -19.08 7.04
N LEU A 213 3.85 -19.64 6.75
CA LEU A 213 2.58 -18.97 7.01
C LEU A 213 2.36 -18.88 8.52
N LYS A 214 1.95 -17.72 9.00
CA LYS A 214 1.54 -17.55 10.40
C LYS A 214 0.12 -18.05 10.61
N ASP A 215 -0.19 -18.42 11.85
CA ASP A 215 -1.52 -18.89 12.22
C ASP A 215 -2.57 -17.80 12.09
N SER A 216 -2.22 -16.56 12.39
CA SER A 216 -3.10 -15.41 12.16
C SER A 216 -2.32 -14.29 11.49
N TYR A 217 -3.06 -13.52 10.68
CA TYR A 217 -2.59 -12.28 10.09
C TYR A 217 -3.56 -11.17 10.53
N PRO A 218 -3.08 -9.92 10.64
CA PRO A 218 -3.96 -8.80 10.95
C PRO A 218 -5.13 -8.66 9.98
N ASP A 219 -6.32 -8.35 10.52
CA ASP A 219 -7.57 -8.25 9.74
C ASP A 219 -7.70 -6.95 8.93
N TYR A 220 -6.76 -6.02 9.08
CA TYR A 220 -6.78 -4.74 8.38
C TYR A 220 -6.30 -4.80 6.92
N PHE A 221 -5.90 -5.99 6.42
CA PHE A 221 -5.52 -6.17 5.03
C PHE A 221 -6.03 -7.48 4.42
N HIS A 222 -6.23 -7.46 3.11
CA HIS A 222 -6.55 -8.62 2.31
C HIS A 222 -6.02 -8.43 0.89
N PHE A 223 -6.23 -9.43 0.03
CA PHE A 223 -5.85 -9.35 -1.37
C PHE A 223 -7.08 -9.44 -2.26
N GLU A 224 -7.03 -8.72 -3.36
CA GLU A 224 -7.98 -8.84 -4.46
C GLU A 224 -7.26 -9.34 -5.70
N LYS A 225 -7.94 -10.13 -6.53
CA LYS A 225 -7.42 -10.53 -7.83
C LYS A 225 -8.53 -10.51 -8.87
N SER A 226 -8.29 -9.80 -9.96
CA SER A 226 -9.15 -9.91 -11.14
C SER A 226 -8.90 -11.26 -11.83
N PRO A 227 -9.92 -11.93 -12.37
CA PRO A 227 -9.78 -13.16 -13.15
C PRO A 227 -8.78 -13.05 -14.31
N ARG A 228 -8.57 -11.84 -14.84
CA ARG A 228 -7.62 -11.56 -15.92
C ARG A 228 -6.25 -11.09 -15.42
N SER A 229 -6.15 -10.70 -14.16
CA SER A 229 -4.88 -10.23 -13.58
C SER A 229 -4.03 -11.42 -13.17
N LEU A 230 -2.75 -11.37 -13.53
CA LEU A 230 -1.75 -12.31 -13.03
C LEU A 230 -1.34 -11.99 -11.59
N TYR A 231 -1.43 -10.73 -11.20
CA TYR A 231 -0.94 -10.20 -9.93
C TYR A 231 -2.09 -9.90 -8.97
N PHE A 232 -1.78 -10.02 -7.68
CA PHE A 232 -2.68 -9.61 -6.61
C PHE A 232 -2.61 -8.10 -6.42
N THR A 233 -3.73 -7.51 -6.03
CA THR A 233 -3.84 -6.15 -5.50
C THR A 233 -3.90 -6.26 -3.97
N LEU A 234 -3.06 -5.52 -3.27
CA LEU A 234 -3.11 -5.43 -1.81
C LEU A 234 -4.16 -4.39 -1.43
N VAL A 235 -5.09 -4.76 -0.56
CA VAL A 235 -6.03 -3.82 0.07
C VAL A 235 -5.62 -3.66 1.53
N TYR A 236 -5.24 -2.46 1.92
CA TYR A 236 -4.75 -2.11 3.27
C TYR A 236 -5.58 -0.94 3.81
N TYR A 237 -6.31 -1.14 4.90
CA TYR A 237 -7.29 -0.19 5.43
C TYR A 237 -8.29 0.34 4.38
N GLY A 238 -8.71 -0.53 3.45
CA GLY A 238 -9.65 -0.18 2.37
C GLY A 238 -9.01 0.51 1.16
N GLU A 239 -7.71 0.82 1.21
CA GLU A 239 -6.99 1.44 0.11
C GLU A 239 -6.26 0.41 -0.74
N ARG A 240 -6.23 0.64 -2.04
CA ARG A 240 -5.70 -0.33 -3.01
C ARG A 240 -4.32 0.02 -3.53
N PHE A 241 -3.47 -0.98 -3.47
CA PHE A 241 -2.10 -0.92 -3.96
C PHE A 241 -1.89 -2.00 -5.01
N ASN A 242 -1.51 -1.58 -6.21
CA ASN A 242 -1.16 -2.43 -7.35
C ASN A 242 0.31 -2.17 -7.69
N SER A 243 1.00 -3.13 -8.30
CA SER A 243 2.45 -3.09 -8.52
C SER A 243 3.27 -3.27 -7.24
N ALA A 244 3.48 -4.55 -6.88
CA ALA A 244 4.40 -4.94 -5.83
C ALA A 244 5.84 -4.97 -6.37
N ILE A 245 6.74 -4.25 -5.70
CA ILE A 245 8.18 -4.29 -5.95
C ILE A 245 8.83 -5.11 -4.84
N TYR A 246 9.36 -6.27 -5.18
CA TYR A 246 9.94 -7.21 -4.23
C TYR A 246 11.41 -6.87 -3.93
N GLY A 247 11.67 -6.40 -2.71
CA GLY A 247 13.00 -6.17 -2.14
C GLY A 247 13.47 -7.33 -1.26
N ALA A 248 14.73 -7.29 -0.85
CA ALA A 248 15.36 -8.40 -0.13
C ALA A 248 14.73 -8.62 1.27
N SER A 249 14.41 -7.52 1.96
CA SER A 249 13.78 -7.52 3.29
C SER A 249 12.31 -7.12 3.27
N GLN A 250 11.92 -6.26 2.33
CA GLN A 250 10.60 -5.64 2.25
C GLN A 250 10.04 -5.65 0.84
N THR A 251 8.71 -5.71 0.74
CA THR A 251 7.94 -5.52 -0.49
C THR A 251 7.28 -4.15 -0.47
N TYR A 252 7.46 -3.38 -1.54
CA TYR A 252 6.87 -2.06 -1.70
C TYR A 252 5.62 -2.15 -2.56
N TRP A 253 4.50 -1.70 -2.03
CA TRP A 253 3.22 -1.70 -2.71
C TRP A 253 2.84 -0.28 -3.11
N GLN A 254 2.72 -0.03 -4.40
CA GLN A 254 2.41 1.30 -4.92
C GLN A 254 0.91 1.50 -5.10
N CYS A 255 0.42 2.72 -4.98
CA CYS A 255 -1.00 2.99 -5.20
C CYS A 255 -1.48 2.48 -6.57
N ALA A 256 -2.63 1.80 -6.60
CA ALA A 256 -3.23 1.27 -7.83
C ALA A 256 -3.48 2.33 -8.91
N TYR A 257 -3.65 3.57 -8.50
CA TYR A 257 -3.89 4.71 -9.38
C TYR A 257 -2.66 5.61 -9.58
N LYS A 258 -1.46 5.14 -9.25
CA LYS A 258 -0.19 5.86 -9.45
C LYS A 258 -0.07 6.43 -10.86
N ARG A 259 -0.37 5.67 -11.91
CA ARG A 259 -0.25 6.15 -13.30
C ARG A 259 -1.29 7.23 -13.66
N LYS A 260 -2.53 7.06 -13.19
CA LYS A 260 -3.66 7.95 -13.52
C LYS A 260 -3.57 9.29 -12.81
N PHE A 261 -3.21 9.28 -11.52
CA PHE A 261 -3.19 10.49 -10.68
C PHE A 261 -1.78 10.95 -10.28
N ARG A 262 -0.73 10.28 -10.75
CA ARG A 262 0.66 10.48 -10.27
C ARG A 262 0.74 10.36 -8.74
N CYS A 263 -0.03 9.42 -8.20
CA CYS A 263 -0.11 9.18 -6.76
C CYS A 263 1.22 8.63 -6.24
N THR A 264 1.76 9.26 -5.19
CA THR A 264 3.01 8.86 -4.53
C THR A 264 2.80 7.94 -3.34
N ALA A 265 1.55 7.61 -2.99
CA ALA A 265 1.25 6.66 -1.92
C ALA A 265 1.93 5.31 -2.13
N VAL A 266 2.65 4.87 -1.11
CA VAL A 266 3.35 3.59 -1.04
C VAL A 266 3.22 3.03 0.37
N VAL A 267 3.01 1.71 0.45
CA VAL A 267 3.05 0.94 1.69
C VAL A 267 4.25 0.00 1.63
N HIS A 268 5.09 0.04 2.66
CA HIS A 268 6.19 -0.90 2.86
C HIS A 268 5.66 -2.04 3.70
N VAL A 269 5.92 -3.26 3.24
CA VAL A 269 5.45 -4.48 3.91
C VAL A 269 6.65 -5.37 4.14
N SER A 270 6.83 -5.87 5.35
CA SER A 270 7.83 -6.91 5.61
C SER A 270 7.55 -8.14 4.73
N ASN A 271 8.59 -8.86 4.31
CA ASN A 271 8.38 -10.01 3.40
C ASN A 271 7.53 -11.14 4.01
N ASP A 272 7.36 -11.17 5.33
CA ASP A 272 6.45 -12.08 6.05
C ASP A 272 5.03 -11.51 6.27
N TYR A 273 4.76 -10.28 5.81
CA TYR A 273 3.46 -9.58 5.88
C TYR A 273 2.92 -9.41 7.30
N THR A 274 3.80 -9.09 8.25
CA THR A 274 3.37 -8.78 9.62
C THR A 274 3.62 -7.35 10.06
N HIS A 275 4.53 -6.67 9.40
CA HIS A 275 4.76 -5.26 9.62
C HIS A 275 4.39 -4.47 8.36
N PHE A 276 3.56 -3.44 8.54
CA PHE A 276 3.14 -2.53 7.50
C PHE A 276 3.52 -1.12 7.91
N GLU A 277 4.24 -0.42 7.05
CA GLU A 277 4.62 0.96 7.25
C GLU A 277 4.11 1.79 6.07
N ARG A 278 3.26 2.77 6.37
CA ARG A 278 2.73 3.68 5.38
C ARG A 278 3.66 4.87 5.23
N ARG A 279 4.21 5.09 4.03
CA ARG A 279 5.20 6.16 3.80
C ARG A 279 4.60 7.45 3.26
N PHE A 280 3.61 7.34 2.38
CA PHE A 280 3.01 8.50 1.72
C PHE A 280 1.49 8.35 1.65
N GLU A 281 0.79 9.48 1.79
CA GLU A 281 -0.66 9.57 1.66
C GLU A 281 -1.10 9.62 0.19
N HIS A 282 -2.35 9.24 -0.07
CA HIS A 282 -2.93 9.35 -1.40
C HIS A 282 -3.13 10.82 -1.80
N THR A 283 -2.71 11.17 -3.01
CA THR A 283 -2.92 12.51 -3.58
C THR A 283 -4.24 12.63 -4.36
N HIS A 284 -5.10 11.62 -4.25
CA HIS A 284 -6.42 11.58 -4.86
C HIS A 284 -7.45 11.18 -3.81
N GLY A 285 -8.69 11.64 -3.99
CA GLY A 285 -9.82 11.18 -3.17
C GLY A 285 -10.16 9.71 -3.43
N GLU A 286 -11.13 9.21 -2.67
CA GLU A 286 -11.64 7.85 -2.81
C GLU A 286 -12.11 7.58 -4.25
N GLN A 287 -11.63 6.48 -4.82
CA GLN A 287 -11.98 6.09 -6.18
C GLN A 287 -13.09 5.04 -6.13
N ARG A 288 -14.22 5.35 -6.76
CA ARG A 288 -15.29 4.37 -6.96
C ARG A 288 -14.82 3.32 -7.95
N GLU A 289 -14.68 2.10 -7.46
CA GLU A 289 -14.30 0.98 -8.31
C GLU A 289 -15.52 0.39 -9.00
N LYS A 290 -15.27 -0.13 -10.21
CA LYS A 290 -16.23 -1.01 -10.85
C LYS A 290 -16.15 -2.33 -10.09
N GLU A 291 -17.02 -2.47 -9.09
CA GLU A 291 -17.23 -3.67 -8.25
C GLU A 291 -17.36 -4.99 -9.02
N SER A 292 -17.53 -4.96 -10.34
CA SER A 292 -17.73 -6.17 -11.12
C SER A 292 -16.42 -6.97 -11.24
N GLU A 293 -16.36 -8.08 -10.50
CA GLU A 293 -15.49 -9.25 -10.71
C GLU A 293 -14.12 -9.27 -10.01
N LEU A 294 -13.93 -8.57 -8.89
CA LEU A 294 -12.74 -8.80 -8.05
C LEU A 294 -13.00 -9.94 -7.08
N GLU A 295 -12.19 -11.00 -7.17
CA GLU A 295 -12.20 -12.09 -6.19
C GLU A 295 -11.40 -11.67 -4.96
N LEU A 296 -12.02 -11.81 -3.79
CA LEU A 296 -11.42 -11.51 -2.49
C LEU A 296 -10.67 -12.73 -1.96
N PHE A 297 -9.41 -12.53 -1.55
CA PHE A 297 -8.54 -13.55 -0.99
C PHE A 297 -8.07 -13.13 0.39
N THR A 298 -8.21 -14.04 1.35
CA THR A 298 -7.60 -13.86 2.67
C THR A 298 -6.07 -13.96 2.57
N PRO A 299 -5.32 -13.40 3.53
CA PRO A 299 -3.86 -13.54 3.56
C PRO A 299 -3.40 -14.99 3.44
N ARG A 300 -4.06 -15.92 4.15
CA ARG A 300 -3.76 -17.37 4.09
C ARG A 300 -3.92 -17.96 2.68
N GLN A 301 -4.83 -17.43 1.86
CA GLN A 301 -5.05 -17.92 0.49
C GLN A 301 -4.07 -17.32 -0.51
N ALA A 302 -3.76 -16.02 -0.38
CA ALA A 302 -2.94 -15.29 -1.35
C ALA A 302 -1.43 -15.38 -1.08
N LEU A 303 -1.00 -15.32 0.19
CA LEU A 303 0.42 -15.24 0.56
C LEU A 303 1.28 -16.39 0.01
N PRO A 304 0.83 -17.66 -0.07
CA PRO A 304 1.64 -18.71 -0.69
C PRO A 304 2.03 -18.41 -2.14
N ALA A 305 1.13 -17.78 -2.90
CA ALA A 305 1.42 -17.36 -4.26
C ALA A 305 2.31 -16.11 -4.29
N VAL A 306 2.04 -15.13 -3.41
CA VAL A 306 2.85 -13.90 -3.29
C VAL A 306 4.30 -14.21 -2.90
N PHE A 307 4.53 -15.11 -1.94
CA PHE A 307 5.87 -15.52 -1.52
C PHE A 307 6.65 -16.19 -2.66
N ARG A 308 5.99 -17.04 -3.46
CA ARG A 308 6.64 -17.64 -4.64
C ARG A 308 7.04 -16.57 -5.66
N ILE A 309 6.18 -15.58 -5.92
CA ILE A 309 6.51 -14.48 -6.84
C ILE A 309 7.67 -13.65 -6.29
N CYS A 310 7.63 -13.30 -5.00
CA CYS A 310 8.70 -12.55 -4.32
C CYS A 310 10.05 -13.28 -4.45
N TRP A 311 10.08 -14.56 -4.09
CA TRP A 311 11.28 -15.39 -4.18
C TRP A 311 11.82 -15.46 -5.62
N GLN A 312 10.96 -15.71 -6.60
CA GLN A 312 11.36 -15.77 -8.01
C GLN A 312 11.98 -14.45 -8.48
N LYS A 313 11.38 -13.31 -8.12
CA LYS A 313 11.89 -11.98 -8.48
C LYS A 313 13.21 -11.66 -7.81
N LEU A 314 13.40 -12.07 -6.54
CA LEU A 314 14.67 -11.93 -5.85
C LEU A 314 15.78 -12.78 -6.47
N MET A 315 15.47 -14.03 -6.84
CA MET A 315 16.44 -14.91 -7.50
C MET A 315 16.78 -14.39 -8.91
N GLU A 316 15.81 -13.84 -9.64
CA GLU A 316 16.04 -13.19 -10.93
C GLU A 316 16.97 -11.97 -10.78
N LYS A 317 16.73 -11.12 -9.76
CA LYS A 317 17.56 -9.95 -9.45
C LYS A 317 18.99 -10.38 -9.11
N LYS A 318 19.17 -11.39 -8.24
CA LYS A 318 20.48 -11.97 -7.88
C LYS A 318 21.21 -12.52 -9.11
N ALA A 319 20.54 -13.27 -9.99
CA ALA A 319 21.13 -13.80 -11.21
C ALA A 319 21.58 -12.67 -12.17
N ARG A 320 20.75 -11.64 -12.36
CA ARG A 320 21.09 -10.47 -13.18
C ARG A 320 22.29 -9.70 -12.61
N GLN A 321 22.39 -9.56 -11.29
CA GLN A 321 23.54 -8.96 -10.62
C GLN A 321 24.82 -9.77 -10.86
N GLN A 322 24.78 -11.10 -10.70
CA GLN A 322 25.94 -11.97 -10.97
C GLN A 322 26.44 -11.86 -12.42
N ILE A 323 25.53 -11.82 -13.41
CA ILE A 323 25.90 -11.63 -14.82
C ILE A 323 26.59 -10.26 -14.99
N THR A 324 26.07 -9.21 -14.37
CA THR A 324 26.64 -7.86 -14.46
C THR A 324 28.04 -7.81 -13.87
N VAL A 325 28.27 -8.46 -12.72
CA VAL A 325 29.60 -8.57 -12.10
C VAL A 325 30.57 -9.35 -13.01
N ARG A 326 30.14 -10.48 -13.60
CA ARG A 326 30.97 -11.23 -14.55
C ARG A 326 31.35 -10.41 -15.78
N VAL A 327 30.40 -9.71 -16.39
CA VAL A 327 30.64 -8.84 -17.56
C VAL A 327 31.57 -7.67 -17.20
N LYS A 328 31.49 -7.12 -15.98
CA LYS A 328 32.43 -6.09 -15.50
C LYS A 328 33.84 -6.66 -15.34
N LYS A 329 33.98 -7.88 -14.80
CA LYS A 329 35.27 -8.56 -14.61
C LYS A 329 35.93 -8.98 -15.94
N GLU A 330 35.13 -9.39 -16.92
CA GLU A 330 35.61 -9.83 -18.24
C GLU A 330 35.97 -8.69 -19.19
N LYS A 331 35.50 -7.45 -18.95
CA LYS A 331 36.01 -6.31 -19.70
C LYS A 331 37.45 -6.10 -19.28
N PRO A 332 38.46 -6.48 -20.10
CA PRO A 332 39.84 -6.21 -19.75
C PRO A 332 39.92 -4.72 -19.48
N ALA A 333 40.60 -4.33 -18.40
CA ALA A 333 40.97 -2.95 -18.15
C ALA A 333 41.61 -2.46 -19.45
N LYS A 334 40.83 -1.76 -20.29
CA LYS A 334 41.33 -1.17 -21.51
C LYS A 334 42.45 -0.30 -21.01
N LYS A 335 43.68 -0.72 -21.28
CA LYS A 335 44.91 -0.03 -20.91
C LYS A 335 44.58 1.45 -21.01
N LYS A 336 44.49 2.12 -19.85
CA LYS A 336 44.50 3.58 -19.86
C LYS A 336 45.67 3.92 -20.77
N PRO A 337 45.47 4.71 -21.84
CA PRO A 337 46.59 5.12 -22.68
C PRO A 337 47.64 5.66 -21.72
N GLU A 338 48.80 5.03 -21.78
CA GLU A 338 49.99 5.29 -21.01
C GLU A 338 50.33 6.78 -21.21
N MET A 339 49.75 7.65 -20.39
CA MET A 339 50.27 9.00 -20.20
C MET A 339 51.51 8.80 -19.34
N GLU A 340 52.63 8.66 -20.03
CA GLU A 340 53.95 9.18 -19.67
C GLU A 340 54.02 9.69 -18.21
N LYS A 341 54.33 8.77 -17.29
CA LYS A 341 54.69 9.12 -15.91
C LYS A 341 56.00 9.91 -15.96
N VAL A 342 55.93 11.17 -15.55
CA VAL A 342 57.09 11.87 -14.97
C VAL A 342 57.44 11.16 -13.67
N GLU A 343 58.71 10.77 -13.55
CA GLU A 343 59.29 10.08 -12.41
C GLU A 343 59.21 10.96 -11.15
N THR A 344 58.55 10.46 -10.12
CA THR A 344 58.81 10.85 -8.73
C THR A 344 58.89 9.56 -7.94
N GLU A 345 60.13 9.23 -7.54
CA GLU A 345 60.48 8.16 -6.62
C GLU A 345 59.98 8.53 -5.22
N GLU A 346 59.03 7.78 -4.68
CA GLU A 346 58.80 7.69 -3.23
C GLU A 346 58.42 6.25 -2.88
N GLU A 347 58.92 5.82 -1.73
CA GLU A 347 59.24 4.45 -1.32
C GLU A 347 58.01 3.55 -1.11
N GLU A 348 58.12 2.30 -1.57
CA GLU A 348 57.15 1.22 -1.28
C GLU A 348 57.51 0.58 0.07
N GLU A 349 56.69 0.83 1.09
CA GLU A 349 56.67 0.05 2.33
C GLU A 349 55.64 -1.09 2.19
N GLN A 350 56.14 -2.33 2.18
CA GLN A 350 55.32 -3.55 2.17
C GLN A 350 54.71 -3.78 3.56
N VAL A 351 53.38 -3.67 3.66
CA VAL A 351 52.62 -4.20 4.81
C VAL A 351 51.82 -5.41 4.34
N GLU A 352 52.27 -6.58 4.79
CA GLU A 352 51.64 -7.88 4.61
C GLU A 352 50.64 -8.06 5.78
N GLU A 353 49.36 -7.74 5.55
CA GLU A 353 48.30 -7.90 6.56
C GLU A 353 47.62 -9.27 6.42
N ASP A 354 47.89 -10.11 7.41
CA ASP A 354 47.37 -11.46 7.60
C ASP A 354 45.96 -11.38 8.22
N TYR A 355 44.92 -11.62 7.42
CA TYR A 355 43.52 -11.52 7.82
C TYR A 355 43.07 -12.79 8.56
N VAL A 356 43.23 -12.80 9.89
CA VAL A 356 42.67 -13.81 10.79
C VAL A 356 41.20 -13.48 11.05
N SER A 357 40.28 -14.29 10.53
CA SER A 357 38.84 -14.12 10.82
C SER A 357 38.51 -14.73 12.18
N GLU A 358 38.42 -13.88 13.20
CA GLU A 358 37.92 -14.23 14.52
C GLU A 358 36.40 -13.98 14.51
N TYR A 359 35.61 -15.06 14.39
CA TYR A 359 34.19 -15.03 14.68
C TYR A 359 34.04 -15.34 16.18
N GLU A 360 33.85 -14.29 16.99
CA GLU A 360 33.35 -14.45 18.36
C GLU A 360 31.86 -14.81 18.31
N GLU A 361 31.53 -15.97 18.86
CA GLU A 361 30.17 -16.37 19.21
C GLU A 361 29.65 -15.44 20.31
N ILE A 362 28.72 -14.56 19.96
CA ILE A 362 27.93 -13.80 20.93
C ILE A 362 26.88 -14.76 21.51
N GLU A 363 27.18 -15.35 22.66
CA GLU A 363 26.18 -15.97 23.53
C GLU A 363 25.27 -14.86 24.07
N VAL A 364 24.04 -14.81 23.56
CA VAL A 364 23.00 -13.94 24.10
C VAL A 364 22.43 -14.64 25.33
N GLU A 365 22.82 -14.19 26.52
CA GLU A 365 22.17 -14.59 27.77
C GLU A 365 20.71 -14.14 27.75
N GLU A 366 19.80 -15.11 27.90
CA GLU A 366 18.37 -14.88 28.05
C GLU A 366 18.12 -14.18 29.41
N ASP A 367 17.76 -12.90 29.38
CA ASP A 367 17.40 -12.11 30.55
C ASP A 367 15.97 -12.47 31.00
N ASP A 368 15.86 -13.28 32.05
CA ASP A 368 14.65 -13.80 32.69
C ASP A 368 13.86 -12.70 33.47
N GLY A 369 13.52 -11.60 32.80
CA GLY A 369 12.79 -10.46 33.37
C GLY A 369 11.30 -10.68 33.67
N ALA A 370 10.86 -11.91 33.95
CA ALA A 370 9.44 -12.24 34.17
C ALA A 370 8.97 -12.15 35.64
N ASP A 371 9.87 -11.98 36.63
CA ASP A 371 9.50 -12.19 38.04
C ASP A 371 9.37 -10.90 38.88
N SER A 372 9.42 -9.72 38.27
CA SER A 372 9.35 -8.43 39.01
C SER A 372 7.94 -7.83 39.12
N LEU A 373 6.99 -8.24 38.27
CA LEU A 373 5.67 -7.57 38.18
C LEU A 373 4.60 -8.17 39.10
N LEU A 374 4.82 -9.34 39.70
CA LEU A 374 3.83 -9.99 40.57
C LEU A 374 3.81 -9.45 42.03
N LYS A 375 4.80 -8.67 42.45
CA LYS A 375 4.91 -8.17 43.84
C LYS A 375 4.18 -6.85 44.12
N MET A 376 3.63 -6.18 43.10
CA MET A 376 2.95 -4.89 43.28
C MET A 376 1.42 -4.97 43.46
N LEU A 377 0.83 -6.17 43.41
CA LEU A 377 -0.63 -6.34 43.49
C LEU A 377 -1.13 -6.94 44.82
N GLU A 378 -0.27 -7.14 45.83
CA GLU A 378 -0.67 -7.69 47.14
C GLU A 378 -0.72 -6.67 48.27
N THR A 379 -0.87 -5.37 47.98
CA THR A 379 -1.10 -4.37 49.05
C THR A 379 -2.58 -4.05 49.16
N ASP A 380 -3.29 -4.85 49.98
CA ASP A 380 -4.63 -4.56 50.47
C ASP A 380 -4.62 -3.28 51.32
N PRO A 381 -5.50 -2.29 51.05
CA PRO A 381 -5.78 -1.20 51.97
C PRO A 381 -7.02 -1.56 52.81
N GLU A 382 -6.82 -2.36 53.85
CA GLU A 382 -7.73 -2.40 54.99
C GLU A 382 -6.99 -1.87 56.22
N ASP A 383 -7.71 -1.10 57.03
CA ASP A 383 -7.32 -0.50 58.31
C ASP A 383 -6.67 0.91 58.27
N GLU A 384 -7.50 1.95 58.10
CA GLU A 384 -7.38 3.15 58.94
C GLU A 384 -8.78 3.60 59.43
N ASP A 385 -8.99 3.42 60.73
CA ASP A 385 -10.03 4.01 61.59
C ASP A 385 -9.79 5.49 61.89
#